data_AF-A0A1A8M8E3-F1
#
_entry.id   AF-A0A1A8M8E3-F1
#
_cell.length_a   1.000
_cell.length_b   1.000
_cell.length_c   1.000
_cell.angle_alpha   90.00
_cell.angle_beta   90.00
_cell.angle_gamma   90.00
#
_symmetry.space_group_name_H-M   'P 1'
#
loop_
_entity.id
_entity.type
_entity.pdbx_description
1 polymer ?
#
loop_
_entity_poly.entity_id
_entity_poly.type
_entity_poly.pdbx_seq_one_letter_code
_entity_poly.pdbx_strand_id
1 'polypeptide(L)'
;PVLLPQDAKIRNIFAGENCSFATCSCDEDAHRLSKTTPNGLEGMIDKWTSDCDSKSWKKIKQEIHQTFSSASCLNKSCLEREKHFQTSSKYHGLSLKMARRTFKKLVKKDSVWEEAEPAVLRLLPLLDKNPVGVESLRIYILLNELLHVIQKHRSPQSTTLAEAVATAVTGLSKRSLGVLGGWWSSLSPSSMRRFVSVWKQTLAVIMSYEIVPRNAGVRNLLLVLQYMYNVNIRISESQRLPDSDFSLSIDTFFLYEDLQLWRSRLNRDFLRVEPLILCQFPILMDLQAKKRVFDMNAELTKLEESLEWTFTTLFNALWDCEFHLSDVHQPLVLKLRRLL
;
A
#
# COMPACT_ATOMS: atom_id res chain seq x y z
N PRO A 1 41.12 -23.80 -13.76
CA PRO A 1 40.40 -23.64 -15.05
C PRO A 1 39.11 -24.48 -15.05
N VAL A 2 37.95 -23.86 -15.23
CA VAL A 2 36.67 -24.59 -15.37
C VAL A 2 36.64 -25.22 -16.75
N LEU A 3 36.58 -26.55 -16.82
CA LEU A 3 36.44 -27.29 -18.07
C LEU A 3 34.99 -27.17 -18.55
N LEU A 4 34.79 -26.57 -19.73
CA LEU A 4 33.47 -26.50 -20.35
C LEU A 4 33.15 -27.81 -21.08
N PRO A 5 31.88 -28.23 -21.12
CA PRO A 5 31.45 -29.39 -21.91
C PRO A 5 31.80 -29.19 -23.40
N GLN A 6 32.29 -30.24 -24.06
CA GLN A 6 32.87 -30.17 -25.41
C GLN A 6 31.89 -29.69 -26.51
N ASP A 7 30.58 -29.75 -26.26
CA ASP A 7 29.53 -29.38 -27.23
C ASP A 7 28.77 -28.08 -26.89
N ALA A 8 29.25 -27.33 -25.89
CA ALA A 8 28.59 -26.14 -25.40
C ALA A 8 29.06 -24.87 -26.15
N LYS A 9 28.20 -24.25 -26.99
CA LYS A 9 28.47 -22.93 -27.56
C LYS A 9 28.21 -21.85 -26.51
N ILE A 10 29.25 -21.14 -26.10
CA ILE A 10 29.12 -19.99 -25.19
C ILE A 10 28.33 -18.87 -25.91
N ARG A 11 27.26 -18.39 -25.29
CA ARG A 11 26.46 -17.24 -25.76
C ARG A 11 26.95 -15.94 -25.16
N ASN A 12 26.92 -15.84 -23.83
CA ASN A 12 27.29 -14.63 -23.11
C ASN A 12 28.21 -14.98 -21.95
N ILE A 13 29.15 -14.09 -21.63
CA ILE A 13 29.99 -14.18 -20.44
C ILE A 13 29.67 -12.97 -19.57
N PHE A 14 29.34 -13.22 -18.31
CA PHE A 14 29.09 -12.20 -17.30
C PHE A 14 30.19 -12.30 -16.26
N ALA A 15 30.93 -11.20 -16.07
CA ALA A 15 31.97 -11.10 -15.06
C ALA A 15 31.49 -10.20 -13.92
N GLY A 16 31.45 -10.74 -12.71
CA GLY A 16 31.26 -10.00 -11.47
C GLY A 16 32.50 -10.09 -10.59
N GLU A 17 32.55 -9.22 -9.58
CA GLU A 17 33.71 -9.04 -8.67
C GLU A 17 34.16 -10.34 -8.00
N ASN A 18 33.22 -11.21 -7.60
CA ASN A 18 33.52 -12.48 -6.93
C ASN A 18 33.11 -13.73 -7.73
N CYS A 19 32.36 -13.57 -8.83
CA CYS A 19 31.86 -14.69 -9.63
C CYS A 19 31.77 -14.27 -11.10
N SER A 20 32.31 -15.10 -12.00
CA SER A 20 32.03 -15.02 -13.43
C SER A 20 31.21 -16.24 -13.85
N PHE A 21 30.18 -16.03 -14.68
CA PHE A 21 29.39 -17.13 -15.24
C PHE A 21 29.17 -16.91 -16.73
N ALA A 22 29.11 -18.00 -17.48
CA ALA A 22 28.84 -18.00 -18.91
C ALA A 22 27.52 -18.72 -19.18
N THR A 23 26.67 -18.16 -20.04
CA THR A 23 25.53 -18.89 -20.58
C THR A 23 25.98 -19.66 -21.80
N CYS A 24 25.72 -20.97 -21.83
CA CYS A 24 26.01 -21.81 -22.99
C CYS A 24 24.69 -22.33 -23.58
N SER A 25 24.70 -22.66 -24.88
CA SER A 25 23.63 -23.42 -25.52
C SER A 25 24.20 -24.64 -26.21
N CYS A 26 23.52 -25.78 -26.06
CA CYS A 26 23.75 -26.97 -26.87
C CYS A 26 22.82 -26.96 -28.08
N ASP A 27 23.21 -27.55 -29.21
CA ASP A 27 22.40 -27.53 -30.44
C ASP A 27 21.02 -28.22 -30.26
N GLU A 28 20.84 -29.08 -29.24
CA GLU A 28 19.51 -29.60 -28.87
C GLU A 28 18.58 -28.55 -28.22
N ASP A 29 19.13 -27.53 -27.56
CA ASP A 29 18.33 -26.43 -26.98
C ASP A 29 17.78 -25.50 -28.07
N ALA A 30 18.40 -25.47 -29.25
CA ALA A 30 17.92 -24.66 -30.38
C ALA A 30 16.54 -25.12 -30.88
N HIS A 31 16.23 -26.42 -30.77
CA HIS A 31 14.91 -26.97 -31.13
C HIS A 31 13.86 -26.78 -30.04
N ARG A 32 14.25 -26.60 -28.76
CA ARG A 32 13.31 -26.23 -27.69
C ARG A 32 13.05 -24.74 -27.59
N LEU A 33 14.01 -23.90 -28.02
CA LEU A 33 13.93 -22.44 -27.98
C LEU A 33 13.36 -21.79 -29.25
N SER A 34 13.17 -22.57 -30.33
CA SER A 34 12.63 -22.08 -31.62
C SER A 34 11.10 -22.12 -31.74
N LYS A 35 10.39 -22.62 -30.72
CA LYS A 35 8.95 -22.34 -30.57
C LYS A 35 8.79 -20.97 -29.94
N THR A 36 8.73 -19.93 -30.79
CA THR A 36 8.06 -18.63 -30.57
C THR A 36 7.57 -18.44 -29.12
N THR A 37 8.52 -18.21 -28.21
CA THR A 37 8.17 -17.80 -26.86
C THR A 37 7.66 -16.37 -27.05
N PRO A 38 6.42 -16.04 -26.67
CA PRO A 38 5.96 -14.67 -26.81
C PRO A 38 6.94 -13.81 -26.01
N ASN A 39 7.70 -12.94 -26.68
CA ASN A 39 8.89 -12.26 -26.16
C ASN A 39 8.55 -11.16 -25.13
N GLY A 40 7.79 -11.51 -24.09
CA GLY A 40 7.35 -10.63 -23.01
C GLY A 40 5.95 -11.00 -22.51
N LEU A 41 5.61 -10.46 -21.33
CA LEU A 41 4.30 -10.66 -20.69
C LEU A 41 3.12 -10.28 -21.62
N GLU A 42 3.31 -9.32 -22.51
CA GLU A 42 2.28 -8.92 -23.48
C GLU A 42 1.88 -10.08 -24.40
N GLY A 43 2.84 -10.78 -25.00
CA GLY A 43 2.53 -11.90 -25.88
C GLY A 43 1.98 -13.12 -25.13
N MET A 44 2.37 -13.30 -23.87
CA MET A 44 1.77 -14.32 -23.00
C MET A 44 0.30 -14.02 -22.74
N ILE A 45 -0.03 -12.77 -22.41
CA ILE A 45 -1.42 -12.34 -22.20
C ILE A 45 -2.22 -12.44 -23.49
N ASP A 46 -1.67 -12.08 -24.64
CA ASP A 46 -2.37 -12.23 -25.93
C ASP A 46 -2.80 -13.69 -26.14
N LYS A 47 -1.90 -14.65 -25.86
CA LYS A 47 -2.21 -16.08 -25.87
C LYS A 47 -3.26 -16.46 -24.80
N TRP A 48 -3.15 -15.96 -23.57
CA TRP A 48 -4.10 -16.30 -22.51
C TRP A 48 -5.52 -15.77 -22.77
N THR A 49 -5.63 -14.68 -23.52
CA THR A 49 -6.92 -14.06 -23.85
C THR A 49 -7.60 -14.63 -25.10
N SER A 50 -6.86 -15.40 -25.93
CA SER A 50 -7.42 -16.09 -27.10
C SER A 50 -8.32 -17.26 -26.70
N ASP A 51 -9.27 -17.60 -27.57
CA ASP A 51 -10.17 -18.74 -27.35
C ASP A 51 -9.38 -20.06 -27.40
N CYS A 52 -9.67 -20.95 -26.45
CA CYS A 52 -8.91 -22.19 -26.30
C CYS A 52 -9.77 -23.33 -25.76
N ASP A 53 -9.35 -24.57 -26.04
CA ASP A 53 -9.98 -25.78 -25.53
C ASP A 53 -9.64 -26.02 -24.04
N SER A 54 -10.34 -26.96 -23.40
CA SER A 54 -10.17 -27.25 -21.97
C SER A 54 -8.75 -27.69 -21.60
N LYS A 55 -8.05 -28.39 -22.50
CA LYS A 55 -6.67 -28.86 -22.30
C LYS A 55 -5.69 -27.68 -22.35
N SER A 56 -5.85 -26.78 -23.31
CA SER A 56 -5.05 -25.56 -23.44
C SER A 56 -5.31 -24.60 -22.29
N TRP A 57 -6.56 -24.50 -21.83
CA TRP A 57 -6.91 -23.68 -20.67
C TRP A 57 -6.19 -24.13 -19.39
N LYS A 58 -6.13 -25.45 -19.11
CA LYS A 58 -5.35 -25.96 -17.96
C LYS A 58 -3.89 -25.53 -18.01
N LYS A 59 -3.28 -25.57 -19.21
CA LYS A 59 -1.90 -25.11 -19.41
C LYS A 59 -1.77 -23.59 -19.22
N ILE A 60 -2.72 -22.81 -19.73
CA ILE A 60 -2.77 -21.35 -19.55
C ILE A 60 -2.86 -21.00 -18.06
N LYS A 61 -3.71 -21.67 -17.27
CA LYS A 61 -3.76 -21.46 -15.82
C LYS A 61 -2.38 -21.66 -15.18
N GLN A 62 -1.70 -22.76 -15.50
CA GLN A 62 -0.36 -23.02 -14.96
C GLN A 62 0.65 -21.94 -15.34
N GLU A 63 0.62 -21.45 -16.59
CA GLU A 63 1.48 -20.35 -17.05
C GLU A 63 1.18 -19.04 -16.31
N ILE A 64 -0.10 -18.71 -16.09
CA ILE A 64 -0.53 -17.54 -15.30
C ILE A 64 0.03 -17.67 -13.87
N HIS A 65 -0.20 -18.79 -13.19
CA HIS A 65 0.28 -19.02 -11.83
C HIS A 65 1.80 -18.91 -11.76
N GLN A 66 2.55 -19.51 -12.68
CA GLN A 66 4.03 -19.40 -12.72
C GLN A 66 4.50 -17.96 -12.95
N THR A 67 3.78 -17.19 -13.76
CA THR A 67 4.16 -15.80 -14.07
C THR A 67 3.92 -14.87 -12.89
N PHE A 68 2.75 -14.97 -12.25
CA PHE A 68 2.34 -14.05 -11.17
C PHE A 68 2.78 -14.50 -9.77
N SER A 69 3.27 -15.73 -9.59
CA SER A 69 3.87 -16.19 -8.33
C SER A 69 5.35 -15.85 -8.18
N SER A 70 5.98 -15.21 -9.18
CA SER A 70 7.40 -14.90 -9.17
C SER A 70 7.64 -13.41 -9.38
N ALA A 71 8.22 -12.75 -8.38
CA ALA A 71 8.61 -11.34 -8.49
C ALA A 71 9.59 -11.10 -9.64
N SER A 72 10.49 -12.06 -9.91
CA SER A 72 11.46 -11.96 -10.99
C SER A 72 10.81 -11.97 -12.38
N CYS A 73 9.73 -12.74 -12.57
CA CYS A 73 8.95 -12.76 -13.80
C CYS A 73 8.28 -11.40 -14.04
N LEU A 74 7.63 -10.84 -13.01
CA LEU A 74 7.00 -9.53 -13.10
C LEU A 74 8.02 -8.41 -13.31
N ASN A 75 9.16 -8.42 -12.61
CA ASN A 75 10.20 -7.41 -12.76
C ASN A 75 10.81 -7.37 -14.17
N LYS A 76 10.79 -8.49 -14.91
CA LYS A 76 11.26 -8.58 -16.30
C LYS A 76 10.18 -8.24 -17.33
N SER A 77 8.91 -8.20 -16.93
CA SER A 77 7.77 -8.15 -17.87
C SER A 77 7.66 -6.86 -18.67
N CYS A 78 8.07 -5.73 -18.08
CA CYS A 78 7.74 -4.38 -18.55
C CYS A 78 8.95 -3.45 -18.63
N LEU A 79 10.13 -4.00 -18.93
CA LEU A 79 11.39 -3.23 -18.99
C LEU A 79 11.40 -2.24 -20.17
N GLU A 80 11.99 -1.06 -19.96
CA GLU A 80 12.29 -0.14 -21.06
C GLU A 80 13.49 -0.69 -21.85
N ARG A 81 13.34 -0.84 -23.16
CA ARG A 81 14.41 -1.40 -24.02
C ARG A 81 15.69 -0.59 -23.85
N GLU A 82 16.81 -1.29 -23.68
CA GLU A 82 18.18 -0.77 -23.52
C GLU A 82 18.41 0.12 -22.27
N LYS A 83 17.44 0.95 -21.88
CA LYS A 83 17.55 1.81 -20.70
C LYS A 83 17.44 1.05 -19.39
N HIS A 84 16.82 -0.13 -19.35
CA HIS A 84 16.71 -0.89 -18.10
C HIS A 84 18.07 -1.26 -17.48
N PHE A 85 19.16 -1.31 -18.27
CA PHE A 85 20.52 -1.47 -17.77
C PHE A 85 21.03 -0.27 -16.93
N GLN A 86 20.32 0.86 -16.97
CA GLN A 86 20.62 2.08 -16.19
C GLN A 86 19.83 2.15 -14.88
N THR A 87 19.28 1.02 -14.43
CA THR A 87 18.47 1.02 -13.21
C THR A 87 19.32 1.40 -12.01
N SER A 88 18.80 2.34 -11.24
CA SER A 88 19.51 2.97 -10.13
C SER A 88 18.52 3.38 -9.05
N SER A 89 19.01 4.01 -7.97
CA SER A 89 18.13 4.57 -6.93
C SER A 89 17.20 5.68 -7.44
N LYS A 90 17.44 6.25 -8.63
CA LYS A 90 16.65 7.34 -9.21
C LYS A 90 15.87 6.94 -10.47
N TYR A 91 16.21 5.82 -11.10
CA TYR A 91 15.55 5.37 -12.32
C TYR A 91 15.22 3.88 -12.24
N HIS A 92 13.94 3.55 -12.42
CA HIS A 92 13.42 2.18 -12.24
C HIS A 92 13.56 1.28 -13.49
N GLY A 93 13.82 1.84 -14.67
CA GLY A 93 14.03 1.05 -15.90
C GLY A 93 12.78 0.35 -16.47
N LEU A 94 11.57 0.86 -16.19
CA LEU A 94 10.30 0.27 -16.66
C LEU A 94 9.61 1.18 -17.67
N SER A 95 8.92 0.58 -18.64
CA SER A 95 7.96 1.28 -19.49
C SER A 95 6.56 1.26 -18.87
N LEU A 96 6.19 2.34 -18.19
CA LEU A 96 4.85 2.47 -17.57
C LEU A 96 3.71 2.43 -18.59
N LYS A 97 3.96 2.88 -19.83
CA LYS A 97 2.99 2.78 -20.93
C LYS A 97 2.76 1.32 -21.33
N MET A 98 3.82 0.53 -21.42
CA MET A 98 3.74 -0.89 -21.73
C MET A 98 3.04 -1.64 -20.60
N ALA A 99 3.44 -1.41 -19.34
CA ALA A 99 2.79 -2.01 -18.17
C ALA A 99 1.27 -1.79 -18.16
N ARG A 100 0.82 -0.54 -18.34
CA ARG A 100 -0.62 -0.22 -18.42
C ARG A 100 -1.34 -0.92 -19.55
N ARG A 101 -0.73 -0.99 -20.75
CA ARG A 101 -1.35 -1.66 -21.91
C ARG A 101 -1.51 -3.16 -21.65
N THR A 102 -0.45 -3.77 -21.14
CA THR A 102 -0.37 -5.19 -20.82
C THR A 102 -1.36 -5.57 -19.72
N PHE A 103 -1.39 -4.85 -18.60
CA PHE A 103 -2.35 -5.08 -17.53
C PHE A 103 -3.79 -4.82 -17.96
N LYS A 104 -4.04 -3.84 -18.85
CA LYS A 104 -5.40 -3.62 -19.37
C LYS A 104 -5.92 -4.82 -20.15
N LYS A 105 -5.07 -5.52 -20.91
CA LYS A 105 -5.45 -6.77 -21.59
C LYS A 105 -5.74 -7.88 -20.56
N LEU A 106 -4.84 -8.06 -19.58
CA LEU A 106 -4.99 -9.04 -18.50
C LEU A 106 -6.31 -8.88 -17.75
N VAL A 107 -6.58 -7.67 -17.27
CA VAL A 107 -7.73 -7.34 -16.41
C VAL A 107 -9.04 -7.32 -17.19
N LYS A 108 -9.04 -7.29 -18.53
CA LYS A 108 -10.28 -7.31 -19.33
C LYS A 108 -10.87 -8.69 -19.57
N LYS A 109 -10.10 -9.77 -19.43
CA LYS A 109 -10.57 -11.14 -19.63
C LYS A 109 -10.79 -11.81 -18.27
N ASP A 110 -12.05 -12.02 -17.89
CA ASP A 110 -12.42 -12.53 -16.55
C ASP A 110 -11.74 -13.83 -16.19
N SER A 111 -11.80 -14.82 -17.09
CA SER A 111 -11.17 -16.13 -16.86
C SER A 111 -9.67 -16.03 -16.56
N VAL A 112 -8.96 -15.05 -17.15
CA VAL A 112 -7.53 -14.84 -16.93
C VAL A 112 -7.29 -14.09 -15.63
N TRP A 113 -8.07 -13.06 -15.35
CA TRP A 113 -7.96 -12.27 -14.12
C TRP A 113 -8.25 -13.10 -12.87
N GLU A 114 -9.27 -13.96 -12.91
CA GLU A 114 -9.65 -14.87 -11.81
C GLU A 114 -8.52 -15.83 -11.40
N GLU A 115 -7.57 -16.09 -12.30
CA GLU A 115 -6.38 -16.89 -12.02
C GLU A 115 -5.19 -16.02 -11.58
N ALA A 116 -5.05 -14.83 -12.17
CA ALA A 116 -3.94 -13.92 -11.93
C ALA A 116 -4.03 -13.23 -10.55
N GLU A 117 -5.21 -12.76 -10.14
CA GLU A 117 -5.39 -12.05 -8.87
C GLU A 117 -4.98 -12.89 -7.65
N PRO A 118 -5.46 -14.14 -7.49
CA PRO A 118 -5.03 -14.98 -6.38
C PRO A 118 -3.53 -15.30 -6.42
N ALA A 119 -2.94 -15.42 -7.61
CA ALA A 119 -1.51 -15.65 -7.75
C ALA A 119 -0.70 -14.44 -7.27
N VAL A 120 -1.11 -13.21 -7.61
CA VAL A 120 -0.50 -11.98 -7.10
C VAL A 120 -0.67 -11.87 -5.58
N LEU A 121 -1.87 -12.14 -5.06
CA LEU A 121 -2.12 -12.11 -3.61
C LEU A 121 -1.20 -13.08 -2.84
N ARG A 122 -0.94 -14.27 -3.38
CA ARG A 122 0.00 -15.24 -2.80
C ARG A 122 1.46 -14.78 -2.89
N LEU A 123 1.83 -14.03 -3.92
CA LEU A 123 3.19 -13.51 -4.09
C LEU A 123 3.52 -12.42 -3.06
N LEU A 124 2.58 -11.51 -2.77
CA LEU A 124 2.82 -10.32 -1.93
C LEU A 124 3.50 -10.60 -0.58
N PRO A 125 3.05 -11.55 0.26
CA PRO A 125 3.71 -11.85 1.53
C PRO A 125 5.08 -12.52 1.38
N LEU A 126 5.42 -13.04 0.20
CA LEU A 126 6.71 -13.68 -0.09
C LEU A 126 7.77 -12.70 -0.61
N LEU A 127 7.41 -11.43 -0.83
CA LEU A 127 8.34 -10.42 -1.30
C LEU A 127 9.40 -10.12 -0.23
N ASP A 128 10.66 -10.09 -0.65
CA ASP A 128 11.77 -9.70 0.22
C ASP A 128 11.58 -8.24 0.68
N LYS A 129 11.64 -8.05 2.00
CA LYS A 129 11.51 -6.74 2.65
C LYS A 129 12.79 -5.91 2.52
N ASN A 130 13.93 -6.55 2.29
CA ASN A 130 15.24 -5.90 2.19
C ASN A 130 16.05 -6.42 0.98
N PRO A 131 15.53 -6.28 -0.25
CA PRO A 131 16.22 -6.77 -1.43
C PRO A 131 17.58 -6.08 -1.62
N VAL A 132 18.59 -6.89 -1.97
CA VAL A 132 19.95 -6.41 -2.24
C VAL A 132 19.98 -5.56 -3.51
N GLY A 133 19.32 -6.02 -4.58
CA GLY A 133 19.24 -5.31 -5.87
C GLY A 133 18.05 -4.36 -5.93
N VAL A 134 18.28 -3.13 -6.36
CA VAL A 134 17.21 -2.13 -6.54
C VAL A 134 16.19 -2.57 -7.59
N GLU A 135 16.61 -3.38 -8.56
CA GLU A 135 15.76 -3.98 -9.59
C GLU A 135 14.57 -4.76 -9.03
N SER A 136 14.73 -5.38 -7.85
CA SER A 136 13.68 -6.15 -7.20
C SER A 136 12.49 -5.28 -6.80
N LEU A 137 12.72 -3.98 -6.56
CA LEU A 137 11.67 -3.04 -6.16
C LEU A 137 10.74 -2.65 -7.32
N ARG A 138 11.09 -2.96 -8.58
CA ARG A 138 10.27 -2.64 -9.76
C ARG A 138 8.83 -3.17 -9.63
N ILE A 139 8.65 -4.28 -8.92
CA ILE A 139 7.36 -4.89 -8.69
C ILE A 139 6.38 -3.92 -8.03
N TYR A 140 6.83 -3.06 -7.12
CA TYR A 140 5.96 -2.09 -6.44
C TYR A 140 5.44 -1.00 -7.40
N ILE A 141 6.24 -0.61 -8.40
CA ILE A 141 5.81 0.29 -9.48
C ILE A 141 4.79 -0.41 -10.40
N LEU A 142 5.04 -1.68 -10.72
CA LEU A 142 4.13 -2.49 -11.55
C LEU A 142 2.80 -2.77 -10.85
N LEU A 143 2.82 -3.09 -9.56
CA LEU A 143 1.63 -3.31 -8.74
C LEU A 143 0.77 -2.04 -8.68
N ASN A 144 1.39 -0.86 -8.57
CA ASN A 144 0.63 0.40 -8.60
C ASN A 144 -0.06 0.63 -9.96
N GLU A 145 0.63 0.37 -11.08
CA GLU A 145 0.00 0.42 -12.41
C GLU A 145 -1.10 -0.64 -12.60
N LEU A 146 -0.92 -1.85 -12.03
CA LEU A 146 -1.94 -2.89 -12.04
C LEU A 146 -3.20 -2.44 -11.27
N LEU A 147 -3.03 -1.92 -10.06
CA LEU A 147 -4.13 -1.39 -9.24
C LEU A 147 -4.89 -0.27 -9.97
N HIS A 148 -4.16 0.66 -10.60
CA HIS A 148 -4.78 1.72 -11.41
C HIS A 148 -5.64 1.15 -12.55
N VAL A 149 -5.14 0.13 -13.24
CA VAL A 149 -5.87 -0.52 -14.33
C VAL A 149 -7.12 -1.24 -13.83
N ILE A 150 -7.05 -1.92 -12.68
CA ILE A 150 -8.19 -2.59 -12.05
C ILE A 150 -9.30 -1.57 -11.74
N GLN A 151 -8.96 -0.49 -11.04
CA GLN A 151 -9.93 0.56 -10.68
C GLN A 151 -10.63 1.18 -11.89
N LYS A 152 -9.93 1.26 -13.04
CA LYS A 152 -10.47 1.82 -14.28
C LYS A 152 -11.34 0.84 -15.09
N HIS A 153 -11.13 -0.46 -14.93
CA HIS A 153 -11.68 -1.46 -15.85
C HIS A 153 -12.50 -2.57 -15.18
N ARG A 154 -12.57 -2.61 -13.85
CA ARG A 154 -13.36 -3.58 -13.10
C ARG A 154 -14.34 -2.89 -12.15
N SER A 155 -15.51 -3.50 -12.04
CA SER A 155 -16.54 -3.18 -11.06
C SER A 155 -17.21 -4.50 -10.62
N PRO A 156 -17.50 -4.72 -9.33
CA PRO A 156 -17.22 -3.83 -8.19
C PRO A 156 -15.72 -3.74 -7.85
N GLN A 157 -15.32 -2.66 -7.16
CA GLN A 157 -13.94 -2.46 -6.74
C GLN A 157 -13.67 -3.22 -5.43
N SER A 158 -12.89 -4.30 -5.51
CA SER A 158 -12.33 -4.98 -4.34
C SER A 158 -11.14 -4.19 -3.78
N THR A 159 -11.06 -4.05 -2.44
CA THR A 159 -9.95 -3.36 -1.76
C THR A 159 -8.83 -4.31 -1.35
N THR A 160 -9.08 -5.62 -1.34
CA THR A 160 -8.19 -6.67 -0.81
C THR A 160 -6.79 -6.61 -1.41
N LEU A 161 -6.68 -6.52 -2.73
CA LEU A 161 -5.37 -6.47 -3.40
C LEU A 161 -4.62 -5.18 -3.05
N ALA A 162 -5.31 -4.04 -2.99
CA ALA A 162 -4.69 -2.76 -2.62
C ALA A 162 -4.19 -2.77 -1.17
N GLU A 163 -4.97 -3.31 -0.23
CA GLU A 163 -4.56 -3.49 1.17
C GLU A 163 -3.34 -4.41 1.31
N ALA A 164 -3.30 -5.51 0.54
CA ALA A 164 -2.17 -6.44 0.53
C ALA A 164 -0.91 -5.78 -0.06
N VAL A 165 -1.04 -5.03 -1.15
CA VAL A 165 0.09 -4.28 -1.75
C VAL A 165 0.58 -3.21 -0.77
N ALA A 166 -0.32 -2.47 -0.12
CA ALA A 166 0.06 -1.48 0.87
C ALA A 166 0.84 -2.11 2.02
N THR A 167 0.40 -3.27 2.50
CA THR A 167 1.11 -4.05 3.54
C THR A 167 2.50 -4.48 3.08
N ALA A 168 2.66 -4.91 1.82
CA ALA A 168 3.96 -5.25 1.27
C ALA A 168 4.88 -4.02 1.15
N VAL A 169 4.34 -2.84 0.80
CA VAL A 169 5.10 -1.58 0.71
C VAL A 169 5.53 -1.12 2.10
N THR A 170 4.64 -1.07 3.08
CA THR A 170 4.97 -0.61 4.44
C THR A 170 5.91 -1.56 5.19
N GLY A 171 5.98 -2.82 4.76
CA GLY A 171 6.93 -3.81 5.27
C GLY A 171 8.36 -3.67 4.74
N LEU A 172 8.62 -2.81 3.76
CA LEU A 172 9.95 -2.58 3.20
C LEU A 172 10.90 -1.92 4.21
N SER A 173 12.19 -2.25 4.11
CA SER A 173 13.23 -1.58 4.89
C SER A 173 13.30 -0.07 4.56
N LYS A 174 13.79 0.75 5.50
CA LYS A 174 13.96 2.20 5.29
C LYS A 174 14.78 2.52 4.03
N ARG A 175 15.80 1.70 3.74
CA ARG A 175 16.64 1.81 2.53
C ARG A 175 15.80 1.59 1.26
N SER A 176 15.03 0.51 1.23
CA SER A 176 14.16 0.15 0.10
C SER A 176 13.06 1.19 -0.13
N LEU A 177 12.42 1.67 0.94
CA LEU A 177 11.46 2.78 0.87
C LEU A 177 12.10 4.07 0.34
N GLY A 178 13.36 4.34 0.70
CA GLY A 178 14.12 5.47 0.17
C GLY A 178 14.32 5.39 -1.35
N VAL A 179 14.65 4.21 -1.88
CA VAL A 179 14.77 3.98 -3.34
C VAL A 179 13.42 4.12 -4.03
N LEU A 180 12.37 3.50 -3.49
CA LEU A 180 11.01 3.60 -4.04
C LEU A 180 10.51 5.06 -4.04
N GLY A 181 10.81 5.82 -2.98
CA GLY A 181 10.55 7.26 -2.92
C GLY A 181 11.34 8.05 -3.97
N GLY A 182 12.61 7.72 -4.19
CA GLY A 182 13.42 8.30 -5.28
C GLY A 182 12.79 8.09 -6.65
N TRP A 183 12.26 6.88 -6.91
CA TRP A 183 11.54 6.60 -8.14
C TRP A 183 10.23 7.38 -8.25
N TRP A 184 9.43 7.47 -7.18
CA TRP A 184 8.22 8.29 -7.17
C TRP A 184 8.52 9.76 -7.44
N SER A 185 9.59 10.33 -6.86
CA SER A 185 10.00 11.71 -7.13
C SER A 185 10.48 11.96 -8.55
N SER A 186 10.90 10.90 -9.26
CA SER A 186 11.39 10.97 -10.64
C SER A 186 10.29 10.76 -11.69
N LEU A 187 9.05 10.48 -11.25
CA LEU A 187 7.91 10.37 -12.15
C LEU A 187 7.50 11.74 -12.69
N SER A 188 6.92 11.76 -13.89
CA SER A 188 6.19 12.95 -14.37
C SER A 188 5.02 13.28 -13.44
N PRO A 189 4.62 14.55 -13.30
CA PRO A 189 3.49 14.95 -12.44
C PRO A 189 2.21 14.16 -12.74
N SER A 190 1.92 13.90 -14.02
CA SER A 190 0.75 13.10 -14.43
C SER A 190 0.83 11.63 -14.01
N SER A 191 2.03 11.05 -13.92
CA SER A 191 2.21 9.67 -13.44
C SER A 191 2.19 9.60 -11.92
N MET A 192 2.80 10.56 -11.22
CA MET A 192 2.71 10.66 -9.77
C MET A 192 1.26 10.85 -9.32
N ARG A 193 0.50 11.76 -9.96
CA ARG A 193 -0.93 11.96 -9.65
C ARG A 193 -1.73 10.69 -9.86
N ARG A 194 -1.43 9.94 -10.94
CA ARG A 194 -2.06 8.63 -11.19
C ARG A 194 -1.77 7.66 -10.05
N PHE A 195 -0.54 7.58 -9.55
CA PHE A 195 -0.20 6.67 -8.46
C PHE A 195 -0.87 7.09 -7.14
N VAL A 196 -0.90 8.38 -6.84
CA VAL A 196 -1.60 8.94 -5.68
C VAL A 196 -3.09 8.62 -5.75
N SER A 197 -3.69 8.74 -6.95
CA SER A 197 -5.12 8.46 -7.14
C SER A 197 -5.52 7.03 -6.84
N VAL A 198 -4.61 6.05 -7.02
CA VAL A 198 -4.88 4.65 -6.70
C VAL A 198 -5.25 4.49 -5.23
N TRP A 199 -4.40 5.02 -4.35
CA TRP A 199 -4.59 4.90 -2.91
C TRP A 199 -5.81 5.70 -2.44
N LYS A 200 -6.01 6.90 -2.99
CA LYS A 200 -7.19 7.73 -2.68
C LYS A 200 -8.50 7.06 -3.08
N GLN A 201 -8.56 6.45 -4.25
CA GLN A 201 -9.77 5.76 -4.71
C GLN A 201 -10.07 4.54 -3.84
N THR A 202 -9.05 3.73 -3.49
CA THR A 202 -9.24 2.61 -2.56
C THR A 202 -9.75 3.10 -1.20
N LEU A 203 -9.17 4.17 -0.65
CA LEU A 203 -9.63 4.74 0.62
C LEU A 203 -11.04 5.31 0.51
N ALA A 204 -11.41 5.93 -0.61
CA ALA A 204 -12.77 6.41 -0.84
C ALA A 204 -13.79 5.27 -0.88
N VAL A 205 -13.45 4.12 -1.48
CA VAL A 205 -14.30 2.91 -1.43
C VAL A 205 -14.45 2.43 0.01
N ILE A 206 -13.36 2.34 0.76
CA ILE A 206 -13.38 1.91 2.18
C ILE A 206 -14.24 2.85 3.03
N MET A 207 -14.10 4.17 2.82
CA MET A 207 -14.87 5.19 3.54
C MET A 207 -16.34 5.25 3.12
N SER A 208 -16.72 4.59 2.02
CA SER A 208 -18.13 4.51 1.58
C SER A 208 -18.92 3.39 2.28
N TYR A 209 -18.26 2.51 3.02
CA TYR A 209 -18.93 1.47 3.80
C TYR A 209 -19.64 2.06 5.02
N GLU A 210 -20.80 1.48 5.35
CA GLU A 210 -21.56 1.86 6.55
C GLU A 210 -20.72 1.72 7.82
N ILE A 211 -19.95 0.63 7.92
CA ILE A 211 -18.95 0.42 8.97
C ILE A 211 -17.57 0.45 8.33
N VAL A 212 -16.85 1.55 8.54
CA VAL A 212 -15.52 1.73 7.97
C VAL A 212 -14.50 0.82 8.70
N PRO A 213 -13.84 -0.12 8.00
CA PRO A 213 -12.86 -0.99 8.61
C PRO A 213 -11.63 -0.20 9.10
N ARG A 214 -11.19 -0.47 10.33
CA ARG A 214 -10.01 0.15 10.96
C ARG A 214 -8.83 -0.83 11.10
N ASN A 215 -8.75 -1.78 10.16
CA ASN A 215 -7.76 -2.85 10.16
C ASN A 215 -6.34 -2.37 9.76
N ALA A 216 -5.34 -3.25 9.87
CA ALA A 216 -3.96 -2.94 9.49
C ALA A 216 -3.78 -2.62 7.99
N GLY A 217 -4.60 -3.21 7.12
CA GLY A 217 -4.61 -2.92 5.68
C GLY A 217 -4.96 -1.47 5.38
N VAL A 218 -6.02 -0.95 6.00
CA VAL A 218 -6.41 0.46 5.88
C VAL A 218 -5.34 1.39 6.45
N ARG A 219 -4.69 1.00 7.56
CA ARG A 219 -3.55 1.74 8.12
C ARG A 219 -2.40 1.83 7.12
N ASN A 220 -2.08 0.71 6.47
CA ASN A 220 -1.02 0.65 5.49
C ASN A 220 -1.33 1.52 4.26
N LEU A 221 -2.58 1.59 3.81
CA LEU A 221 -2.99 2.49 2.72
C LEU A 221 -2.70 3.96 3.05
N LEU A 222 -3.08 4.42 4.25
CA LEU A 222 -2.82 5.78 4.71
C LEU A 222 -1.31 6.06 4.84
N LEU A 223 -0.53 5.10 5.34
CA LEU A 223 0.93 5.22 5.44
C LEU A 223 1.60 5.33 4.07
N VAL A 224 1.17 4.55 3.08
CA VAL A 224 1.72 4.68 1.71
C VAL A 224 1.42 6.06 1.14
N LEU A 225 0.19 6.55 1.30
CA LEU A 225 -0.18 7.88 0.83
C LEU A 225 0.62 8.99 1.53
N GLN A 226 0.85 8.86 2.85
CA GLN A 226 1.73 9.74 3.62
C GLN A 226 3.19 9.68 3.14
N TYR A 227 3.73 8.49 2.85
CA TYR A 227 5.07 8.38 2.28
C TYR A 227 5.19 9.08 0.93
N MET A 228 4.20 8.91 0.05
CA MET A 228 4.16 9.60 -1.24
C MET A 228 4.09 11.12 -1.08
N TYR A 229 3.31 11.63 -0.10
CA TYR A 229 3.28 13.05 0.23
C TYR A 229 4.65 13.55 0.71
N ASN A 230 5.29 12.83 1.64
CA ASN A 230 6.60 13.19 2.19
C ASN A 230 7.70 13.22 1.12
N VAL A 231 7.57 12.41 0.08
CA VAL A 231 8.42 12.47 -1.11
C VAL A 231 8.07 13.71 -1.95
N ASN A 232 6.79 13.96 -2.20
CA ASN A 232 6.32 15.08 -3.02
C ASN A 232 6.77 16.45 -2.51
N ILE A 233 6.74 16.69 -1.19
CA ILE A 233 7.19 17.97 -0.62
C ILE A 233 8.68 18.26 -0.84
N ARG A 234 9.49 17.24 -1.15
CA ARG A 234 10.92 17.38 -1.47
C ARG A 234 11.19 17.63 -2.95
N ILE A 235 10.17 17.50 -3.80
CA ILE A 235 10.25 17.78 -5.23
C ILE A 235 10.26 19.31 -5.44
N SER A 236 10.93 19.76 -6.50
CA SER A 236 10.92 21.17 -6.91
C SER A 236 9.49 21.67 -7.14
N GLU A 237 9.22 22.94 -6.82
CA GLU A 237 7.86 23.51 -6.89
C GLU A 237 7.23 23.37 -8.27
N SER A 238 8.03 23.48 -9.33
CA SER A 238 7.57 23.33 -10.73
C SER A 238 6.98 21.96 -11.07
N GLN A 239 7.36 20.90 -10.33
CA GLN A 239 6.92 19.52 -10.56
C GLN A 239 6.11 18.95 -9.40
N ARG A 240 6.07 19.66 -8.27
CA ARG A 240 5.37 19.26 -7.05
C ARG A 240 3.86 19.23 -7.29
N LEU A 241 3.21 18.16 -6.84
CA LEU A 241 1.75 18.10 -6.82
C LEU A 241 1.20 18.96 -5.67
N PRO A 242 0.05 19.63 -5.86
CA PRO A 242 -0.61 20.38 -4.79
C PRO A 242 -1.08 19.46 -3.65
N ASP A 243 -1.20 20.00 -2.43
CA ASP A 243 -1.68 19.25 -1.26
C ASP A 243 -3.06 18.61 -1.48
N SER A 244 -3.92 19.27 -2.26
CA SER A 244 -5.25 18.76 -2.63
C SER A 244 -5.21 17.44 -3.43
N ASP A 245 -4.10 17.16 -4.13
CA ASP A 245 -3.93 15.87 -4.80
C ASP A 245 -3.81 14.73 -3.78
N PHE A 246 -3.42 14.99 -2.53
CA PHE A 246 -3.27 14.00 -1.46
C PHE A 246 -4.43 13.98 -0.46
N SER A 247 -5.22 15.06 -0.35
CA SER A 247 -6.33 15.14 0.61
C SER A 247 -7.50 14.21 0.24
N LEU A 248 -8.12 13.62 1.26
CA LEU A 248 -9.30 12.77 1.16
C LEU A 248 -10.56 13.60 1.47
N SER A 249 -11.64 13.30 0.76
CA SER A 249 -12.97 13.79 1.13
C SER A 249 -13.54 12.89 2.20
N ILE A 250 -13.64 13.40 3.43
CA ILE A 250 -14.03 12.61 4.61
C ILE A 250 -15.37 13.13 5.12
N ASP A 251 -16.27 12.19 5.38
CA ASP A 251 -17.59 12.47 5.93
C ASP A 251 -17.52 13.01 7.38
N THR A 252 -18.44 13.90 7.73
CA THR A 252 -18.49 14.57 9.04
C THR A 252 -18.71 13.57 10.18
N PHE A 253 -19.58 12.58 9.98
CA PHE A 253 -19.86 11.57 10.98
C PHE A 253 -18.63 10.70 11.25
N PHE A 254 -17.94 10.27 10.18
CA PHE A 254 -16.69 9.55 10.32
C PHE A 254 -15.62 10.36 11.07
N LEU A 255 -15.48 11.66 10.78
CA LEU A 255 -14.54 12.53 11.50
C LEU A 255 -14.86 12.62 13.00
N TYR A 256 -16.14 12.67 13.36
CA TYR A 256 -16.57 12.69 14.75
C TYR A 256 -16.22 11.38 15.47
N GLU A 257 -16.53 10.22 14.88
CA GLU A 257 -16.15 8.92 15.44
C GLU A 257 -14.63 8.77 15.58
N ASP A 258 -13.89 9.18 14.56
CA ASP A 258 -12.43 9.14 14.56
C ASP A 258 -11.82 10.02 15.65
N LEU A 259 -12.39 11.22 15.88
CA LEU A 259 -11.99 12.13 16.94
C LEU A 259 -12.28 11.55 18.33
N GLN A 260 -13.44 10.91 18.54
CA GLN A 260 -13.76 10.26 19.81
C GLN A 260 -12.80 9.11 20.12
N LEU A 261 -12.42 8.32 19.12
CA LEU A 261 -11.39 7.29 19.25
C LEU A 261 -10.01 7.90 19.56
N TRP A 262 -9.67 9.04 18.97
CA TRP A 262 -8.44 9.77 19.27
C TRP A 262 -8.40 10.31 20.71
N ARG A 263 -9.48 10.94 21.19
CA ARG A 263 -9.58 11.44 22.57
C ARG A 263 -9.57 10.31 23.61
N SER A 264 -10.32 9.22 23.36
CA SER A 264 -10.37 8.08 24.28
C SER A 264 -9.03 7.36 24.46
N ARG A 265 -8.17 7.40 23.44
CA ARG A 265 -6.78 6.91 23.54
C ARG A 265 -5.89 7.75 24.43
N LEU A 266 -5.99 9.08 24.36
CA LEU A 266 -5.22 9.95 25.25
C LEU A 266 -5.48 9.63 26.73
N ASN A 267 -6.64 9.03 27.01
CA ASN A 267 -7.11 8.70 28.35
C ASN A 267 -6.95 7.21 28.76
N ARG A 268 -6.44 6.29 27.90
CA ARG A 268 -6.31 4.86 28.26
C ARG A 268 -5.11 4.14 27.62
N ASP A 269 -4.23 3.58 28.47
CA ASP A 269 -3.08 2.72 28.11
C ASP A 269 -3.43 1.28 27.66
N PHE A 270 -4.72 0.91 27.58
CA PHE A 270 -5.14 -0.51 27.57
C PHE A 270 -5.48 -1.15 26.22
N LEU A 271 -5.49 -0.41 25.10
CA LEU A 271 -5.79 -1.02 23.79
C LEU A 271 -4.54 -1.67 23.19
N ARG A 272 -4.39 -2.99 23.38
CA ARG A 272 -3.29 -3.81 22.81
C ARG A 272 -3.22 -3.81 21.27
N VAL A 273 -4.30 -3.41 20.60
CA VAL A 273 -4.34 -3.21 19.15
C VAL A 273 -4.64 -1.75 18.91
N GLU A 274 -3.68 -1.06 18.29
CA GLU A 274 -3.76 0.37 18.03
C GLU A 274 -4.81 0.65 16.93
N PRO A 275 -6.05 1.14 17.25
CA PRO A 275 -7.10 1.30 16.24
C PRO A 275 -6.70 2.30 15.17
N LEU A 276 -6.92 2.05 13.88
CA LEU A 276 -6.60 3.09 12.90
C LEU A 276 -7.33 4.41 13.21
N ILE A 277 -6.59 5.51 13.36
CA ILE A 277 -7.13 6.86 13.60
C ILE A 277 -6.64 7.78 12.49
N LEU A 278 -7.57 8.32 11.71
CA LEU A 278 -7.29 9.22 10.61
C LEU A 278 -6.73 10.57 11.09
N CYS A 279 -7.10 11.02 12.30
CA CYS A 279 -6.51 12.20 12.96
C CYS A 279 -4.98 12.09 13.17
N GLN A 280 -4.38 10.90 13.07
CA GLN A 280 -2.92 10.73 13.04
C GLN A 280 -2.29 11.07 11.68
N PHE A 281 -3.12 11.28 10.66
CA PHE A 281 -2.74 11.62 9.29
C PHE A 281 -3.37 12.96 8.86
N PRO A 282 -3.15 14.07 9.60
CA PRO A 282 -3.77 15.36 9.28
C PRO A 282 -3.39 15.84 7.87
N ILE A 283 -2.26 15.37 7.36
CA ILE A 283 -1.75 15.65 6.01
C ILE A 283 -2.68 15.15 4.89
N LEU A 284 -3.52 14.15 5.19
CA LEU A 284 -4.50 13.58 4.27
C LEU A 284 -5.88 14.22 4.40
N MET A 285 -6.03 15.21 5.28
CA MET A 285 -7.26 15.99 5.43
C MET A 285 -7.16 17.30 4.66
N ASP A 286 -8.24 17.67 3.97
CA ASP A 286 -8.36 19.04 3.44
C ASP A 286 -8.54 20.06 4.58
N LEU A 287 -8.46 21.35 4.23
CA LEU A 287 -8.59 22.44 5.21
C LEU A 287 -9.95 22.42 5.92
N GLN A 288 -11.02 22.04 5.20
CA GLN A 288 -12.37 22.02 5.77
C GLN A 288 -12.54 20.89 6.80
N ALA A 289 -12.00 19.71 6.53
CA ALA A 289 -11.96 18.58 7.45
C ALA A 289 -11.11 18.93 8.68
N LYS A 290 -9.92 19.52 8.50
CA LYS A 290 -9.07 19.98 9.61
C LYS A 290 -9.81 20.96 10.52
N LYS A 291 -10.47 21.96 9.94
CA LYS A 291 -11.25 22.94 10.68
C LYS A 291 -12.40 22.26 11.44
N ARG A 292 -13.15 21.36 10.79
CA ARG A 292 -14.24 20.60 11.44
C ARG A 292 -13.74 19.80 12.65
N VAL A 293 -12.64 19.06 12.49
CA VAL A 293 -12.03 18.31 13.60
C VAL A 293 -11.61 19.23 14.73
N PHE A 294 -10.99 20.38 14.42
CA PHE A 294 -10.61 21.37 15.42
C PHE A 294 -11.82 21.94 16.18
N ASP A 295 -12.86 22.36 15.45
CA ASP A 295 -14.08 22.92 16.03
C ASP A 295 -14.79 21.89 16.92
N MET A 296 -14.96 20.64 16.46
CA MET A 296 -15.53 19.55 17.25
C MET A 296 -14.71 19.26 18.51
N ASN A 297 -13.38 19.24 18.39
CA ASN A 297 -12.47 18.98 19.51
C ASN A 297 -12.56 20.09 20.57
N ALA A 298 -12.68 21.34 20.15
CA ALA A 298 -12.87 22.48 21.04
C ALA A 298 -14.21 22.37 21.80
N GLU A 299 -15.31 22.05 21.11
CA GLU A 299 -16.62 21.88 21.74
C GLU A 299 -16.66 20.71 22.73
N LEU A 300 -16.07 19.56 22.38
CA LEU A 300 -15.95 18.42 23.31
C LEU A 300 -15.14 18.79 24.56
N THR A 301 -14.06 19.57 24.41
CA THR A 301 -13.23 20.00 25.54
C THR A 301 -14.01 20.92 26.49
N LYS A 302 -14.77 21.90 25.95
CA LYS A 302 -15.64 22.76 26.77
C LYS A 302 -16.70 21.96 27.53
N LEU A 303 -17.30 20.95 26.89
CA LEU A 303 -18.29 20.08 27.53
C LEU A 303 -17.68 19.25 28.66
N GLU A 304 -16.48 18.69 28.46
CA GLU A 304 -15.74 17.95 29.49
C GLU A 304 -15.41 18.84 30.69
N GLU A 305 -14.88 20.04 30.46
CA GLU A 305 -14.58 21.02 31.53
C GLU A 305 -15.84 21.46 32.27
N SER A 306 -16.95 21.70 31.56
CA SER A 306 -18.22 22.06 32.19
C SER A 306 -18.79 20.91 33.04
N LEU A 307 -18.69 19.67 32.56
CA LEU A 307 -19.11 18.50 33.33
C LEU A 307 -18.24 18.30 34.57
N GLU A 308 -16.94 18.48 34.47
CA GLU A 308 -16.03 18.41 35.61
C GLU A 308 -16.32 19.50 36.65
N TRP A 309 -16.56 20.73 36.20
CA TRP A 309 -16.94 21.84 37.08
C TRP A 309 -18.27 21.60 37.78
N THR A 310 -19.31 21.17 37.05
CA THR A 310 -20.62 20.85 37.64
C THR A 310 -20.54 19.69 38.61
N PHE A 311 -19.81 18.62 38.28
CA PHE A 311 -19.60 17.49 39.16
C PHE A 311 -18.88 17.89 40.44
N THR A 312 -17.80 18.69 40.33
CA THR A 312 -17.05 19.20 41.49
C THR A 312 -17.92 20.10 42.36
N THR A 313 -18.73 20.96 41.76
CA THR A 313 -19.64 21.87 42.49
C THR A 313 -20.72 21.08 43.23
N LEU A 314 -21.36 20.09 42.58
CA LEU A 314 -22.35 19.23 43.20
C LEU A 314 -21.74 18.35 44.30
N PHE A 315 -20.56 17.78 44.07
CA PHE A 315 -19.83 16.98 45.05
C PHE A 315 -19.50 17.81 46.30
N ASN A 316 -18.96 19.03 46.12
CA ASN A 316 -18.67 19.92 47.23
C ASN A 316 -19.95 20.31 47.99
N ALA A 317 -21.02 20.64 47.28
CA ALA A 317 -22.30 20.96 47.91
C ALA A 317 -22.89 19.78 48.70
N LEU A 318 -22.77 18.55 48.20
CA LEU A 318 -23.20 17.34 48.91
C LEU A 318 -22.32 17.05 50.13
N TRP A 319 -21.01 17.21 50.00
CA TRP A 319 -20.05 17.06 51.11
C TRP A 319 -20.32 18.08 52.22
N ASP A 320 -20.54 19.35 51.86
CA ASP A 320 -20.89 20.40 52.82
C ASP A 320 -22.25 20.09 53.50
N CYS A 321 -23.22 19.51 52.78
CA CYS A 321 -24.48 19.05 53.37
C CYS A 321 -24.30 17.87 54.35
N GLU A 322 -23.45 16.88 54.02
CA GLU A 322 -23.16 15.73 54.91
C GLU A 322 -22.48 16.16 56.21
N PHE A 323 -21.60 17.17 56.16
CA PHE A 323 -20.96 17.75 57.36
C PHE A 323 -21.91 18.60 58.20
N HIS A 324 -22.97 19.19 57.62
CA HIS A 324 -23.99 19.91 58.38
C HIS A 324 -25.06 19.00 59.01
N LEU A 325 -25.13 17.72 58.63
CA LEU A 325 -26.04 16.73 59.23
C LEU A 325 -25.38 15.85 60.31
N SER A 326 -24.08 16.00 60.55
CA SER A 326 -23.30 15.16 61.47
C SER A 326 -22.84 15.93 62.71
N ASP A 327 -23.81 16.48 63.45
CA ASP A 327 -23.64 16.85 64.88
C ASP A 327 -24.11 15.69 65.80
N VAL A 328 -23.88 14.45 65.37
CA VAL A 328 -24.06 13.24 66.20
C VAL A 328 -22.82 12.35 66.06
N HIS A 329 -22.32 11.90 67.21
CA HIS A 329 -21.01 11.28 67.44
C HIS A 329 -20.57 10.13 66.50
N GLN A 330 -19.32 10.29 66.02
CA GLN A 330 -18.26 9.32 65.64
C GLN A 330 -18.23 8.64 64.25
N PRO A 331 -17.01 8.39 63.69
CA PRO A 331 -16.78 8.36 62.25
C PRO A 331 -16.66 6.93 61.66
N LEU A 332 -17.14 6.76 60.44
CA LEU A 332 -16.74 5.66 59.55
C LEU A 332 -15.88 6.22 58.41
N VAL A 333 -14.55 6.07 58.55
CA VAL A 333 -13.59 6.41 57.51
C VAL A 333 -13.64 5.33 56.44
N LEU A 334 -14.32 5.61 55.32
CA LEU A 334 -14.23 4.82 54.10
C LEU A 334 -13.12 5.40 53.20
N LYS A 335 -11.94 4.77 53.24
CA LYS A 335 -10.84 5.06 52.30
C LYS A 335 -11.21 4.57 50.90
N LEU A 336 -11.78 5.45 50.09
CA LEU A 336 -11.80 5.26 48.63
C LEU A 336 -10.43 5.67 48.07
N ARG A 337 -9.61 4.67 47.75
CA ARG A 337 -8.41 4.88 46.92
C ARG A 337 -8.85 5.36 45.54
N ARG A 338 -8.45 6.58 45.17
CA ARG A 338 -8.35 6.99 43.76
C ARG A 338 -7.42 6.00 43.05
N LEU A 339 -7.97 5.22 42.12
CA LEU A 339 -7.19 4.59 41.06
C LEU A 339 -7.21 5.58 39.89
N LEU A 340 -6.08 6.25 39.71
CA LEU A 340 -5.70 6.96 38.49
C LEU A 340 -5.68 5.98 37.31
#